data_AF-A0A965S6W9-F1
#
_entry.id   AF-A0A965S6W9-F1
#
_cell.length_a   1.000
_cell.length_b   1.000
_cell.length_c   1.000
_cell.angle_alpha   90.00
_cell.angle_beta   90.00
_cell.angle_gamma   90.00
#
_symmetry.space_group_name_H-M   'P 1'
#
loop_
_entity.id
_entity.type
_entity.pdbx_description
1 polymer ?
#
loop_
_entity_poly.entity_id
_entity_poly.type
_entity_poly.pdbx_seq_one_letter_code
_entity_poly.pdbx_strand_id
1 'polypeptide(L)' 'MKPFTVLDGLVAPLDRPNVDTDAIIPKQFLKSILRSGFGPNLFDEWRYMDVGQPGM' A
#
# COMPACT_ATOMS: atom_id res chain seq x y z
N MET A 1 1.29 -18.94 -7.73
CA MET A 1 2.62 -18.43 -7.34
C MET A 1 3.49 -18.35 -8.59
N LYS A 2 4.12 -17.21 -8.85
CA LYS A 2 5.13 -17.11 -9.91
C LYS A 2 6.50 -17.43 -9.29
N PRO A 3 7.34 -18.27 -9.90
CA PRO A 3 8.71 -18.48 -9.42
C PRO A 3 9.45 -17.15 -9.35
N PHE A 4 10.17 -16.92 -8.26
CA PHE A 4 11.03 -15.75 -8.08
C PHE A 4 12.48 -16.17 -8.38
N THR A 5 13.10 -15.58 -9.41
CA THR A 5 14.46 -15.92 -9.85
C THR A 5 15.37 -14.71 -9.77
N VAL A 6 15.17 -13.74 -10.67
CA VAL A 6 15.90 -12.48 -10.73
C VAL A 6 14.88 -11.37 -10.96
N LEU A 7 15.01 -10.29 -10.19
CA LEU A 7 14.25 -9.06 -10.36
C LEU A 7 15.24 -7.92 -10.53
N ASP A 8 15.28 -7.34 -11.73
CA ASP A 8 15.94 -6.06 -12.00
C ASP A 8 14.85 -4.99 -12.11
N GLY A 9 14.95 -3.92 -11.32
CA GLY A 9 13.88 -2.95 -11.18
C GLY A 9 14.27 -1.71 -10.38
N LEU A 10 13.42 -0.68 -10.49
CA LEU A 10 13.61 0.58 -9.79
C LEU A 10 13.44 0.40 -8.28
N VAL A 11 14.37 0.97 -7.51
CA VAL A 11 14.32 1.03 -6.05
C VAL A 11 13.77 2.38 -5.60
N ALA A 12 12.91 2.36 -4.57
CA ALA A 12 12.44 3.55 -3.88
C ALA A 12 12.90 3.50 -2.41
N PRO A 13 13.85 4.36 -1.98
CA PRO A 13 14.26 4.41 -0.58
C PRO A 13 13.14 4.99 0.28
N LEU A 14 12.91 4.39 1.46
CA LEU A 14 11.94 4.85 2.45
C LEU A 14 12.66 5.05 3.79
N ASP A 15 13.06 6.28 4.07
CA ASP A 15 13.81 6.63 5.29
C ASP A 15 12.86 6.82 6.49
N ARG A 16 12.27 5.72 6.95
CA ARG A 16 11.36 5.70 8.10
C ARG A 16 11.56 4.42 8.93
N PRO A 17 11.92 4.50 10.21
CA PRO A 17 11.89 3.34 11.10
C PRO A 17 10.46 2.99 11.49
N ASN A 18 10.23 1.74 11.92
CA ASN A 18 8.97 1.28 12.51
C ASN A 18 7.73 1.48 11.61
N VAL A 19 7.86 1.19 10.31
CA VAL A 19 6.71 1.13 9.39
C VAL A 19 5.77 0.03 9.86
N ASP A 20 4.58 0.39 10.35
CA ASP A 20 3.58 -0.55 10.86
C ASP A 20 2.51 -0.92 9.81
N THR A 21 1.54 -1.75 10.21
CA THR A 21 0.51 -2.26 9.30
C THR A 21 -0.46 -1.19 8.83
N ASP A 22 -0.81 -0.23 9.69
CA ASP A 22 -1.72 0.87 9.32
C ASP A 22 -1.00 1.88 8.40
N ALA A 23 0.29 2.10 8.60
CA ALA A 23 1.12 2.88 7.68
C ALA A 23 1.19 2.26 6.28
N ILE A 24 1.35 0.92 6.18
CA ILE A 24 1.35 0.23 4.88
C ILE A 24 -0.04 0.32 4.23
N ILE A 25 -1.09 0.02 4.99
CA ILE A 25 -2.47 0.09 4.51
C ILE A 25 -3.44 0.35 5.67
N PRO A 26 -4.11 1.51 5.69
CA PRO A 26 -5.06 1.81 6.75
C PRO A 26 -6.25 0.84 6.79
N LYS A 27 -6.67 0.45 8.01
CA LYS A 27 -7.75 -0.52 8.25
C LYS A 27 -9.08 -0.23 7.55
N GLN A 28 -9.39 1.03 7.22
CA GLN A 28 -10.65 1.38 6.54
C GLN A 28 -10.78 0.71 5.18
N PHE A 29 -9.66 0.46 4.49
CA PHE A 29 -9.66 -0.16 3.17
C PHE A 29 -9.84 -1.69 3.24
N LEU A 30 -9.50 -2.32 4.35
CA LEU A 30 -9.59 -3.78 4.53
C LEU A 30 -11.02 -4.32 4.59
N LYS A 31 -12.03 -3.44 4.57
CA LYS A 31 -13.45 -3.79 4.44
C LYS A 31 -13.87 -4.08 3.01
N SER A 32 -13.02 -3.77 2.02
CA SER A 32 -13.34 -4.00 0.61
C SER A 32 -13.42 -5.49 0.29
N ILE A 33 -14.49 -5.87 -0.40
CA ILE A 33 -14.67 -7.22 -0.99
C ILE A 33 -14.34 -7.25 -2.49
N LEU A 34 -13.95 -6.10 -3.06
CA LEU A 34 -13.67 -5.96 -4.48
C LEU A 34 -12.34 -6.63 -4.84
N ARG A 35 -12.28 -7.25 -6.03
CA ARG A 35 -11.07 -7.91 -6.56
C ARG A 35 -10.20 -6.99 -7.40
N SER A 36 -10.29 -5.67 -7.18
CA SER A 36 -9.46 -4.65 -7.84
C SER A 36 -8.06 -4.52 -7.24
N GLY A 37 -7.83 -5.10 -6.05
CA GLY A 37 -6.58 -4.99 -5.32
C GLY A 37 -6.48 -3.72 -4.48
N PHE A 38 -5.41 -3.63 -3.69
CA PHE A 38 -5.21 -2.57 -2.69
C PHE A 38 -4.08 -1.58 -3.03
N GLY A 39 -3.44 -1.73 -4.18
CA GLY A 39 -2.29 -0.92 -4.60
C GLY A 39 -2.52 0.60 -4.57
N PRO A 40 -3.70 1.14 -4.94
CA PRO A 40 -3.97 2.57 -4.84
C PRO A 40 -3.86 3.13 -3.41
N ASN A 41 -4.17 2.30 -2.39
CA ASN A 41 -4.24 2.70 -0.98
C ASN A 41 -2.94 2.39 -0.22
N LEU A 42 -1.90 1.93 -0.91
CA LEU A 42 -0.58 1.70 -0.32
C LEU A 42 0.01 3.02 0.18
N PHE A 43 0.37 3.05 1.46
CA PHE A 43 0.89 4.24 2.14
C PHE A 43 -0.04 5.45 2.06
N ASP A 44 -1.36 5.27 2.10
CA ASP A 44 -2.37 6.33 1.90
C ASP A 44 -2.06 7.60 2.72
N GLU A 45 -1.82 7.44 4.03
CA GLU A 45 -1.51 8.53 4.96
C GLU A 45 -0.23 9.31 4.63
N TRP A 46 0.70 8.70 3.90
CA TRP A 46 1.97 9.34 3.50
C TRP A 46 1.98 9.79 2.06
N ARG A 47 1.16 9.16 1.21
CA ARG A 47 1.15 9.31 -0.23
C ARG A 47 0.21 10.41 -0.68
N TYR A 48 -0.92 10.60 0.01
CA TYR A 48 -1.96 11.56 -0.37
C TYR A 48 -2.11 12.64 0.70
N MET A 49 -2.56 13.83 0.27
CA MET A 49 -2.83 14.96 1.17
C MET A 49 -4.25 14.92 1.77
N ASP A 50 -5.17 14.25 1.07
CA ASP A 50 -6.55 14.07 1.52
C ASP A 50 -6.70 12.74 2.26
N VAL A 51 -7.63 12.70 3.21
CA VAL A 51 -7.93 11.46 3.95
C VAL A 51 -8.63 10.48 3.01
N GLY A 52 -7.98 9.34 2.73
CA GLY A 52 -8.57 8.32 1.88
C GLY A 52 -9.80 7.66 2.53
N GLN A 53 -10.90 7.61 1.79
CA GLN A 53 -12.15 6.99 2.21
C GLN A 53 -12.45 5.69 1.44
N PRO A 54 -13.09 4.69 2.07
CA PRO A 54 -13.52 3.48 1.36
C PRO A 54 -14.53 3.81 0.27
N GLY A 55 -14.22 3.45 -0.99
CA GLY A 55 -15.17 3.52 -2.11
C GLY A 55 -15.15 4.80 -2.95
N MET A 56 -14.15 5.67 -2.78
CA MET A 56 -13.80 6.70 -3.77
C MET A 56 -12.98 6.11 -4.93
#